data_AF-A0A4Q6B0Q0-F1
#
_entry.id   AF-A0A4Q6B0Q0-F1
#
_cell.length_a   1.000
_cell.length_b   1.000
_cell.length_c   1.000
_cell.angle_alpha   90.00
_cell.angle_beta   90.00
_cell.angle_gamma   90.00
#
_symmetry.space_group_name_H-M   'P 1'
#
loop_
_entity.id
_entity.type
_entity.pdbx_description
1 polymer ?
#
loop_
_entity_poly.entity_id
_entity_poly.type
_entity_poly.pdbx_seq_one_letter_code
_entity_poly.pdbx_strand_id
1 'polypeptide(L)' 'MEKNLILSVQSLGEVWELPDDLVLKLEAYKTGNPIAPDNSNADQIHQDWFAALSPEEQEKVGRKKTDEQAG' A
#
# COMPACT_ATOMS: atom_id res chain seq x y z
N MET A 1 4.59 -10.67 -17.39
CA MET A 1 3.73 -10.81 -16.20
C MET A 1 4.03 -9.60 -15.34
N GLU A 2 3.21 -8.57 -15.46
CA GLU A 2 3.26 -7.42 -14.54
C GLU A 2 2.83 -7.94 -13.17
N LYS A 3 3.71 -7.83 -12.17
CA LYS A 3 3.44 -8.33 -10.82
C LYS A 3 2.88 -7.18 -10.03
N ASN A 4 1.56 -7.01 -10.10
CA ASN A 4 0.90 -6.05 -9.23
C ASN A 4 0.94 -6.58 -7.79
N LEU A 5 1.53 -5.81 -6.88
CA LEU A 5 1.50 -6.12 -5.45
C LEU A 5 0.15 -5.67 -4.89
N ILE A 6 -0.47 -6.55 -4.11
CA ILE A 6 -1.68 -6.22 -3.38
C ILE A 6 -1.33 -5.96 -1.91
N LEU A 7 -1.67 -4.76 -1.43
CA LEU A 7 -1.54 -4.34 -0.04
C LEU A 7 -2.92 -4.21 0.59
N SER A 8 -3.09 -4.79 1.78
CA SER A 8 -4.27 -4.54 2.59
C SER A 8 -3.96 -3.46 3.61
N VAL A 9 -4.74 -2.38 3.59
CA VAL A 9 -4.69 -1.28 4.56
C VAL A 9 -5.93 -1.42 5.44
N GLN A 10 -5.79 -2.20 6.51
CA GLN A 10 -6.87 -2.58 7.42
C GLN A 10 -7.51 -1.36 8.08
N SER A 11 -6.71 -0.37 8.45
CA SER A 11 -7.16 0.88 9.06
C SER A 11 -8.14 1.68 8.20
N LEU A 12 -8.04 1.54 6.86
CA LEU A 12 -8.93 2.20 5.90
C LEU A 12 -10.03 1.27 5.36
N GLY A 13 -9.97 -0.02 5.71
CA GLY A 13 -10.78 -1.05 5.07
C GLY A 13 -10.57 -1.07 3.57
N GLU A 14 -9.31 -1.00 3.13
CA GLU A 14 -8.96 -0.88 1.72
C GLU A 14 -7.94 -1.93 1.28
N VAL A 15 -8.02 -2.27 0.00
CA VAL A 15 -7.02 -3.05 -0.73
C VAL A 15 -6.44 -2.15 -1.80
N TRP A 16 -5.12 -2.04 -1.83
CA TRP A 16 -4.37 -1.24 -2.77
C TRP A 16 -3.60 -2.14 -3.73
N GLU A 17 -3.74 -1.88 -5.02
CA GLU A 17 -3.03 -2.58 -6.09
C GLU A 17 -1.93 -1.67 -6.62
N LEU A 18 -0.67 -2.11 -6.52
CA LEU A 18 0.50 -1.33 -6.89
C LEU A 18 1.16 -1.93 -8.14
N PRO A 19 1.44 -1.13 -9.18
CA PRO A 19 2.29 -1.55 -10.28
C PRO A 19 3.75 -1.71 -9.85
N ASP A 20 4.54 -2.50 -10.59
CA ASP A 20 5.94 -2.85 -10.27
C ASP A 20 6.83 -1.63 -9.90
N ASP A 21 6.68 -0.49 -10.58
CA ASP A 21 7.42 0.75 -10.27
C ASP A 21 7.16 1.26 -8.84
N LEU A 22 5.90 1.25 -8.41
CA LEU A 22 5.50 1.68 -7.07
C LEU A 22 5.86 0.64 -6.00
N VAL A 23 5.91 -0.65 -6.38
CA VAL A 23 6.41 -1.72 -5.49
C VAL A 23 7.86 -1.45 -5.11
N LEU A 24 8.72 -1.14 -6.08
CA LEU A 24 10.12 -0.83 -5.82
C LEU A 24 10.28 0.39 -4.89
N LYS A 25 9.44 1.41 -5.07
CA LYS A 25 9.43 2.58 -4.18
C LYS A 25 8.96 2.24 -2.77
N LEU A 26 7.97 1.38 -2.62
CA LEU A 26 7.52 0.91 -1.31
C LEU A 26 8.60 0.11 -0.58
N GLU A 27 9.31 -0.78 -1.28
CA GLU A 27 10.42 -1.54 -0.69
C GLU A 27 11.57 -0.63 -0.24
N ALA A 28 11.91 0.37 -1.06
CA ALA A 28 12.88 1.39 -0.69
C ALA A 28 12.42 2.19 0.55
N TYR A 29 11.13 2.54 0.62
CA TYR A 29 10.56 3.25 1.77
C TYR A 29 10.60 2.43 3.05
N LYS A 30 10.26 1.12 2.97
CA LYS A 30 10.32 0.17 4.09
C LYS A 30 11.75 -0.07 4.60
N THR A 31 12.75 0.09 3.74
CA THR A 31 14.16 0.02 4.14
C THR A 31 14.54 1.17 5.09
N GLY A 32 13.98 2.37 4.87
CA GLY A 32 14.14 3.52 5.76
C GLY A 32 13.17 3.55 6.95
N ASN A 33 12.00 2.92 6.78
CA ASN A 33 10.91 2.88 7.77
C ASN A 33 10.46 1.43 7.98
N PRO A 34 11.18 0.64 8.79
CA PRO A 34 10.89 -0.77 8.95
C PRO A 34 9.54 -1.00 9.63
N ILE A 35 8.77 -1.95 9.09
CA ILE A 35 7.55 -2.44 9.73
C ILE A 35 7.95 -3.24 10.98
N ALA A 36 7.26 -2.98 12.08
CA ALA A 36 7.43 -3.69 13.34
C ALA A 36 7.15 -5.19 13.15
N PRO A 37 7.83 -6.09 13.87
CA PRO A 37 7.66 -7.54 13.70
C PRO A 37 6.22 -8.02 13.97
N ASP A 38 5.46 -7.30 14.78
CA ASP A 38 4.04 -7.53 15.07
C ASP A 38 3.08 -6.86 14.08
N ASN A 39 3.59 -6.16 13.06
CA ASN A 39 2.85 -5.41 12.05
C ASN A 39 1.95 -4.28 12.56
N SER A 40 2.05 -3.86 13.84
CA SER A 40 1.22 -2.78 14.39
C SER A 40 1.32 -1.44 13.66
N ASN A 41 2.45 -1.16 13.02
CA ASN A 41 2.69 0.08 12.27
C ASN A 41 2.61 -0.10 10.73
N ALA A 42 2.24 -1.28 10.23
CA ALA A 42 2.22 -1.56 8.79
C ALA A 42 1.25 -0.63 8.05
N ASP A 43 0.04 -0.49 8.58
CA ASP A 43 -0.99 0.43 8.07
C ASP A 43 -0.51 1.90 8.03
N GLN A 44 0.17 2.33 9.09
CA GLN A 44 0.70 3.69 9.17
C GLN A 44 1.80 3.90 8.14
N ILE A 45 2.73 2.95 8.02
CA ILE A 45 3.82 3.01 7.03
C ILE A 45 3.28 3.01 5.60
N HIS A 46 2.23 2.23 5.32
CA HIS A 46 1.60 2.25 3.99
C HIS A 46 0.95 3.61 3.70
N GLN A 47 0.27 4.21 4.67
CA GLN A 47 -0.35 5.54 4.53
C GLN A 47 0.67 6.66 4.39
N ASP A 48 1.74 6.67 5.20
CA ASP A 48 2.84 7.62 5.08
C ASP A 48 3.55 7.49 3.73
N TRP A 49 3.81 6.25 3.28
CA TRP A 49 4.37 6.00 1.95
C TRP A 49 3.48 6.59 0.86
N PHE A 50 2.16 6.33 0.91
CA PHE A 50 1.21 6.85 -0.08
C PHE A 50 1.15 8.37 -0.06
N ALA A 51 1.18 8.99 1.12
CA ALA A 51 1.22 10.44 1.27
C ALA A 51 2.52 11.06 0.73
N ALA A 52 3.63 10.32 0.75
CA ALA A 52 4.91 10.75 0.20
C ALA A 52 5.01 10.62 -1.34
N LEU A 53 4.06 9.91 -1.99
CA LEU A 53 4.00 9.81 -3.45
C LEU A 53 3.53 11.12 -4.09
N SER A 54 3.96 11.37 -5.32
CA SER A 54 3.44 12.47 -6.14
C SER A 54 1.97 12.20 -6.52
N PRO A 55 1.17 13.22 -6.85
CA PRO A 55 -0.23 13.03 -7.25
C PRO A 55 -0.40 12.02 -8.40
N GLU A 56 0.45 12.10 -9.43
CA GLU A 56 0.44 11.17 -10.58
C GLU A 56 0.75 9.71 -10.18
N GLU A 57 1.50 9.50 -9.10
CA GLU A 57 1.83 8.18 -8.58
C GLU A 57 0.71 7.64 -7.70
N GLN A 58 0.08 8.50 -6.90
CA GLN A 58 -1.10 8.16 -6.12
C GLN A 58 -2.24 7.67 -7.02
N GLU A 59 -2.43 8.28 -8.20
CA GLU A 59 -3.42 7.86 -9.19
C GLU A 59 -3.17 6.45 -9.76
N LYS A 60 -1.91 6.00 -9.77
CA LYS A 60 -1.56 4.65 -10.23
C LYS A 60 -1.86 3.56 -9.20
N VAL A 61 -2.10 3.94 -7.94
CA VAL A 61 -2.47 2.99 -6.89
C VAL A 61 -3.96 2.67 -7.02
N GLY A 62 -4.26 1.43 -7.42
CA GLY A 62 -5.62 0.95 -7.51
C GLY A 62 -6.22 0.73 -6.13
N ARG A 63 -6.94 1.71 -5.59
CA ARG A 63 -7.58 1.61 -4.27
C ARG A 63 -9.00 1.08 -4.41
N LYS A 64 -9.28 -0.01 -3.72
CA LYS A 64 -10.62 -0.62 -3.63
C LYS A 64 -11.00 -0.71 -2.15
N LYS A 65 -12.25 -0.37 -1.83
CA LYS A 65 -12.79 -0.73 -0.51
C LYS A 65 -12.81 -2.25 -0.41
N THR A 66 -12.47 -2.76 0.76
CA THR A 66 -12.72 -4.14 1.15
C THR A 66 -14.23 -4.25 1.37
N ASP A 67 -15.01 -4.19 0.29
CA ASP A 67 -16.46 -4.40 0.36
C ASP A 67 -16.66 -5.82 0.84
N GLU A 68 -17.35 -5.91 1.97
CA GLU A 68 -17.91 -7.12 2.55
C GLU A 68 -18.43 -8.03 1.43
N GLN A 69 -18.02 -9.29 1.45
CA GLN A 69 -18.85 -10.34 0.85
C GLN A 69 -20.20 -10.31 1.59
N ALA A 70 -21.10 -9.41 1.21
CA ALA A 70 -22.51 -9.47 1.57
C ALA A 70 -23.14 -10.55 0.68
N GLY A 71 -22.94 -11.81 1.10
CA GLY A 71 -23.80 -12.92 0.71
C GLY A 71 -25.16 -12.87 1.39
#